data_AF-A0A366HBX4-F1
#
_entry.id   AF-A0A366HBX4-F1
#
_cell.length_a   1.000
_cell.length_b   1.000
_cell.length_c   1.000
_cell.angle_alpha   90.00
_cell.angle_beta   90.00
_cell.angle_gamma   90.00
#
_symmetry.space_group_name_H-M   'P 1'
#
loop_
_entity.id
_entity.type
_entity.pdbx_description
1 polymer ?
#
loop_
_entity_poly.entity_id
_entity_poly.type
_entity_poly.pdbx_seq_one_letter_code
_entity_poly.pdbx_strand_id
1 'polypeptide(L)'
;MKHVIPVLTLLLLLSGVFLTEAANPDQPHMRAALELLQSAKKSDQPLPMLTSARKHLKNASKNKGGARVEALELVNEAIAQAQVGDKKKTEQKINAAIANIHSGIGNAK
;
A
#
# COMPACT_ATOMS: atom_id res chain seq x y z
N MET A 1 73.56 1.26 -3.01
CA MET A 1 72.47 0.70 -2.18
C MET A 1 71.27 0.47 -3.09
N LYS A 2 70.72 -0.75 -3.11
CA LYS A 2 69.73 -1.21 -4.09
C LYS A 2 68.34 -0.85 -3.57
N HIS A 3 67.60 0.01 -4.27
CA HIS A 3 66.19 0.23 -3.99
C HIS A 3 65.38 -0.91 -4.63
N VAL A 4 64.77 -1.74 -3.79
CA VAL A 4 63.70 -2.66 -4.17
C VAL A 4 62.54 -2.40 -3.23
N ILE A 5 61.57 -1.61 -3.69
CA ILE A 5 60.26 -1.48 -3.06
C ILE A 5 59.28 -2.15 -4.02
N PRO A 6 58.79 -3.37 -3.74
CA PRO A 6 57.79 -4.00 -4.58
C PRO A 6 56.39 -3.79 -3.98
N VAL A 7 55.40 -3.83 -4.88
CA VAL A 7 53.97 -4.10 -4.62
C VAL A 7 53.23 -2.94 -3.92
N LEU A 8 52.76 -1.92 -4.65
CA LEU A 8 51.55 -1.93 -5.48
C LEU A 8 50.32 -2.57 -4.78
N THR A 9 49.67 -1.72 -3.98
CA THR A 9 48.21 -1.46 -4.04
C THR A 9 47.27 -2.66 -4.05
N LEU A 10 46.78 -3.08 -2.88
CA LEU A 10 45.46 -3.73 -2.78
C LEU A 10 44.95 -3.78 -1.32
N LEU A 11 43.97 -2.95 -0.98
CA LEU A 11 42.84 -3.38 -0.14
C LEU A 11 41.71 -2.33 -0.18
N LEU A 12 40.88 -2.41 -1.23
CA LEU A 12 39.56 -1.80 -1.24
C LEU A 12 38.68 -2.64 -0.29
N LEU A 13 38.55 -2.20 0.96
CA LEU A 13 37.59 -2.77 1.91
C LEU A 13 36.17 -2.38 1.48
N LEU A 14 35.59 -3.23 0.63
CA LEU A 14 34.17 -3.32 0.32
C LEU A 14 33.40 -3.52 1.64
N SER A 15 32.99 -2.42 2.26
CA SER A 15 32.03 -2.44 3.35
C SER A 15 30.67 -2.70 2.73
N GLY A 16 30.25 -3.97 2.73
CA GLY A 16 28.97 -4.41 2.21
C GLY A 16 27.83 -3.68 2.90
N VAL A 17 27.20 -2.75 2.17
CA VAL A 17 25.90 -2.22 2.54
C VAL A 17 24.90 -3.35 2.32
N PHE A 18 24.58 -4.07 3.39
CA PHE A 18 23.37 -4.91 3.40
C PHE A 18 22.17 -3.97 3.34
N LEU A 19 21.74 -3.63 2.12
CA LEU A 19 20.40 -3.11 1.86
C LEU A 19 19.43 -4.17 2.38
N THR A 20 18.95 -3.97 3.59
CA THR A 20 17.87 -4.75 4.15
C THR A 20 16.63 -4.35 3.36
N GLU A 21 16.37 -5.08 2.28
CA GLU A 21 15.10 -5.01 1.58
C GLU A 21 14.07 -5.50 2.58
N ALA A 22 13.44 -4.55 3.27
CA ALA A 22 12.48 -4.86 4.29
C ALA A 22 11.35 -5.63 3.61
N ALA A 23 11.29 -6.93 3.89
CA ALA A 23 10.26 -7.83 3.39
C ALA A 23 8.90 -7.24 3.78
N ASN A 24 8.28 -6.55 2.82
CA ASN A 24 6.92 -6.09 2.95
C ASN A 24 6.07 -7.37 2.91
N PRO A 25 5.41 -7.77 4.00
CA PRO A 25 4.60 -8.97 4.00
C PRO A 25 3.60 -8.83 2.87
N ASP A 26 3.48 -9.86 2.04
CA ASP A 26 2.63 -9.79 0.87
C ASP A 26 1.18 -9.52 1.31
N GLN A 27 0.59 -8.41 0.83
CA GLN A 27 -0.77 -7.95 1.19
C GLN A 27 -1.71 -8.03 -0.04
N PRO A 28 -1.95 -9.24 -0.61
CA PRO A 28 -2.68 -9.39 -1.86
C PRO A 28 -4.11 -8.85 -1.78
N HIS A 29 -4.77 -9.01 -0.63
CA HIS A 29 -6.11 -8.48 -0.43
C HIS A 29 -6.15 -6.95 -0.36
N MET A 30 -5.15 -6.28 0.22
CA MET A 30 -5.12 -4.81 0.18
C MET A 30 -4.85 -4.29 -1.22
N ARG A 31 -4.01 -4.97 -2.02
CA ARG A 31 -3.78 -4.63 -3.44
C ARG A 31 -5.06 -4.82 -4.27
N ALA A 32 -5.76 -5.94 -4.10
CA ALA A 32 -7.04 -6.16 -4.79
C ALA A 32 -8.09 -5.11 -4.40
N ALA A 33 -8.16 -4.73 -3.12
CA ALA A 33 -9.05 -3.65 -2.67
C ALA A 33 -8.68 -2.31 -3.32
N LEU A 34 -7.38 -1.99 -3.42
CA LEU A 34 -6.89 -0.79 -4.06
C LEU A 34 -7.33 -0.70 -5.53
N GLU A 35 -7.15 -1.77 -6.30
CA GLU A 35 -7.57 -1.83 -7.71
C GLU A 35 -9.08 -1.62 -7.86
N LEU A 36 -9.87 -2.29 -7.03
CA LEU A 36 -11.33 -2.14 -7.03
C LEU A 36 -11.77 -0.71 -6.69
N LEU A 37 -11.09 -0.04 -5.77
CA LEU A 37 -11.37 1.36 -5.42
C LEU A 37 -10.99 2.32 -6.55
N GLN A 38 -9.88 2.07 -7.24
CA GLN A 38 -9.49 2.84 -8.42
C GLN A 38 -10.50 2.68 -9.56
N SER A 39 -11.03 1.48 -9.77
CA SER A 39 -12.11 1.24 -10.72
C SER A 39 -13.42 1.88 -10.27
N ALA A 40 -13.77 1.79 -8.98
CA ALA A 40 -14.99 2.40 -8.43
C ALA A 40 -15.02 3.91 -8.66
N LYS A 41 -13.88 4.59 -8.49
CA LYS A 41 -13.75 6.04 -8.72
C LYS A 41 -14.09 6.47 -10.14
N LYS A 42 -13.91 5.57 -11.12
CA LYS A 42 -14.13 5.86 -12.55
C LYS A 42 -15.49 5.37 -13.05
N SER A 43 -16.28 4.74 -12.18
CA SER A 43 -17.52 4.06 -12.57
C SER A 43 -18.75 4.90 -12.25
N ASP A 44 -19.73 4.91 -13.15
CA ASP A 44 -21.06 5.47 -12.89
C ASP A 44 -21.85 4.65 -11.84
N GLN A 45 -21.48 3.39 -11.63
CA GLN A 45 -22.09 2.46 -10.68
C GLN A 45 -21.03 1.89 -9.74
N PRO A 46 -20.56 2.66 -8.73
CA PRO A 46 -19.43 2.25 -7.89
C PRO A 46 -19.77 1.15 -6.87
N LEU A 47 -21.05 0.94 -6.54
CA LEU A 47 -21.49 0.06 -5.45
C LEU A 47 -20.96 -1.39 -5.52
N PRO A 48 -20.98 -2.10 -6.68
CA PRO A 48 -20.45 -3.45 -6.76
C PRO A 48 -18.94 -3.50 -6.44
N MET A 49 -18.19 -2.54 -6.96
CA MET A 49 -16.74 -2.46 -6.75
C MET A 49 -16.40 -2.10 -5.29
N LEU A 50 -17.13 -1.15 -4.70
CA LEU A 50 -16.99 -0.80 -3.28
C LEU A 50 -17.29 -1.99 -2.36
N THR A 51 -18.32 -2.77 -2.67
CA THR A 51 -18.69 -3.96 -1.90
C THR A 51 -17.60 -5.04 -1.98
N SER A 52 -17.03 -5.25 -3.16
CA SER A 52 -15.90 -6.16 -3.35
C SER A 52 -14.65 -5.68 -2.64
N ALA A 53 -14.32 -4.39 -2.73
CA ALA A 53 -13.18 -3.79 -2.02
C ALA A 53 -13.30 -3.99 -0.50
N ARG A 54 -14.50 -3.76 0.05
CA ARG A 54 -14.82 -4.03 1.45
C ARG A 54 -14.54 -5.48 1.85
N LYS A 55 -14.95 -6.45 1.01
CA LYS A 55 -14.71 -7.88 1.27
C LYS A 55 -13.22 -8.18 1.32
N HIS A 56 -12.43 -7.63 0.41
CA HIS A 56 -10.98 -7.79 0.43
C HIS A 56 -10.34 -7.16 1.67
N LEU A 57 -10.72 -5.95 2.06
CA LEU A 57 -10.20 -5.31 3.29
C LEU A 57 -10.53 -6.08 4.58
N LYS A 58 -11.68 -6.78 4.61
CA LYS A 58 -12.02 -7.67 5.74
C LYS A 58 -11.10 -8.89 5.82
N ASN A 59 -10.65 -9.41 4.67
CA ASN A 59 -9.79 -10.58 4.58
C ASN A 59 -8.29 -10.24 4.63
N ALA A 60 -7.93 -8.96 4.48
CA ALA A 60 -6.55 -8.52 4.52
C ALA A 60 -5.89 -8.75 5.89
N SER A 61 -4.63 -9.17 5.86
CA SER A 61 -3.81 -9.36 7.06
C SER A 61 -3.67 -8.05 7.84
N LYS A 62 -3.54 -8.16 9.17
CA LYS A 62 -3.35 -7.00 10.04
C LYS A 62 -2.08 -6.23 9.63
N ASN A 63 -2.19 -4.92 9.50
CA ASN A 63 -1.05 -4.03 9.31
C ASN A 63 -0.76 -3.24 10.60
N LYS A 64 0.48 -2.78 10.74
CA LYS A 64 0.86 -1.86 11.82
C LYS A 64 0.12 -0.52 11.58
N GLY A 65 -0.43 0.05 12.65
CA GLY A 65 -1.08 1.36 12.60
C GLY A 65 -2.55 1.37 12.21
N GLY A 66 -3.20 0.24 11.92
CA GLY A 66 -4.66 0.19 11.76
C GLY A 66 -5.19 0.70 10.42
N ALA A 67 -4.33 1.08 9.48
CA ALA A 67 -4.73 1.64 8.17
C ALA A 67 -5.71 0.74 7.37
N ARG A 68 -5.67 -0.58 7.57
CA ARG A 68 -6.68 -1.50 6.98
C ARG A 68 -8.07 -1.26 7.56
N VAL A 69 -8.17 -1.06 8.87
CA VAL A 69 -9.43 -0.79 9.57
C VAL A 69 -9.99 0.55 9.14
N GLU A 70 -9.15 1.59 9.12
CA GLU A 70 -9.54 2.93 8.67
C GLU A 70 -10.00 2.92 7.21
N ALA A 71 -9.27 2.23 6.32
CA ALA A 71 -9.70 2.05 4.94
C ALA A 71 -11.06 1.33 4.85
N LEU A 72 -11.30 0.33 5.70
CA LEU A 72 -12.57 -0.40 5.73
C LEU A 72 -13.74 0.51 6.15
N GLU A 73 -13.53 1.38 7.14
CA GLU A 73 -14.51 2.37 7.59
C GLU A 73 -14.82 3.38 6.47
N LEU A 74 -13.79 3.93 5.83
CA LEU A 74 -13.94 4.86 4.71
C LEU A 74 -14.69 4.22 3.53
N VAL A 75 -14.47 2.93 3.26
CA VAL A 75 -15.24 2.21 2.23
C VAL A 75 -16.70 2.03 2.64
N ASN A 76 -16.99 1.75 3.92
CA ASN A 76 -18.38 1.68 4.39
C ASN A 76 -19.09 3.04 4.23
N GLU A 77 -18.40 4.13 4.54
CA GLU A 77 -18.93 5.47 4.31
C GLU A 77 -19.12 5.76 2.82
N ALA A 78 -18.18 5.39 1.97
CA ALA A 78 -18.32 5.54 0.51
C ALA A 78 -19.55 4.79 -0.02
N ILE A 79 -19.82 3.58 0.49
CA ILE A 79 -21.03 2.81 0.15
C ILE A 79 -22.28 3.57 0.57
N ALA A 80 -22.33 4.09 1.80
CA ALA A 80 -23.47 4.85 2.29
C ALA A 80 -23.74 6.11 1.45
N GLN A 81 -22.68 6.84 1.05
CA GLN A 81 -22.81 8.02 0.19
C GLN A 81 -23.26 7.65 -1.23
N ALA A 82 -22.78 6.54 -1.77
CA ALA A 82 -23.20 6.05 -3.09
C ALA A 82 -24.67 5.64 -3.11
N GLN A 83 -25.18 5.05 -2.01
CA GLN A 83 -26.59 4.67 -1.88
C GLN A 83 -27.53 5.87 -1.86
N VAL A 84 -27.11 7.00 -1.30
CA VAL A 84 -27.89 8.26 -1.30
C VAL A 84 -27.62 9.13 -2.53
N GLY A 85 -26.77 8.68 -3.46
CA GLY A 85 -26.46 9.38 -4.70
C GLY A 85 -25.47 10.55 -4.58
N ASP A 86 -24.81 10.74 -3.43
CA ASP A 86 -23.81 11.79 -3.23
C ASP A 86 -22.47 11.38 -3.86
N LYS A 87 -22.34 11.59 -5.17
CA LYS A 87 -21.15 11.24 -5.95
C LYS A 87 -19.88 11.91 -5.41
N LYS A 88 -19.96 13.19 -5.03
CA LYS A 88 -18.81 13.97 -4.55
C LYS A 88 -18.27 13.38 -3.25
N LYS A 89 -19.12 13.11 -2.26
CA LYS A 89 -18.67 12.50 -1.01
C LYS A 89 -18.22 11.05 -1.21
N THR A 90 -18.88 10.31 -2.12
CA THR A 90 -18.43 8.97 -2.49
C THR A 90 -16.98 8.98 -2.97
N GLU A 91 -16.65 9.87 -3.92
CA GLU A 91 -15.28 10.03 -4.43
C GLU A 91 -14.28 10.46 -3.34
N GLN A 92 -14.67 11.41 -2.48
CA GLN A 92 -13.83 11.84 -1.35
C GLN A 92 -13.46 10.66 -0.45
N LYS A 93 -14.44 9.82 -0.11
CA LYS A 93 -14.23 8.65 0.75
C LYS A 93 -13.41 7.55 0.05
N ILE A 94 -13.62 7.34 -1.26
CA ILE A 94 -12.76 6.46 -2.06
C ILE A 94 -11.31 6.93 -2.03
N ASN A 95 -11.05 8.22 -2.28
CA ASN A 95 -9.69 8.77 -2.28
C ASN A 95 -9.00 8.62 -0.91
N ALA A 96 -9.74 8.88 0.17
CA ALA A 96 -9.24 8.69 1.53
C ALA A 96 -8.91 7.22 1.83
N ALA A 97 -9.76 6.28 1.38
CA ALA A 97 -9.51 4.84 1.55
C ALA A 97 -8.26 4.39 0.78
N ILE A 98 -8.08 4.87 -0.46
CA ILE A 98 -6.89 4.60 -1.29
C ILE A 98 -5.62 5.09 -0.59
N ALA A 99 -5.62 6.31 -0.05
CA ALA A 99 -4.48 6.87 0.68
C ALA A 99 -4.10 6.03 1.90
N ASN A 100 -5.10 5.58 2.67
CA ASN A 100 -4.88 4.69 3.80
C ASN A 100 -4.32 3.33 3.41
N ILE A 101 -4.82 2.73 2.32
CA ILE A 101 -4.28 1.46 1.82
C ILE A 101 -2.81 1.62 1.41
N HIS A 102 -2.44 2.69 0.70
CA HIS A 102 -1.04 2.94 0.36
C HIS A 102 -0.15 3.07 1.59
N SER A 103 -0.58 3.85 2.60
CA SER A 103 0.11 3.94 3.88
C SER A 103 0.24 2.57 4.56
N GLY A 104 -0.84 1.79 4.56
CA GLY A 104 -0.90 0.46 5.17
C GLY A 104 -0.03 -0.58 4.48
N ILE A 105 0.11 -0.55 3.16
CA ILE A 105 1.01 -1.43 2.40
C ILE A 105 2.47 -1.02 2.66
N GLY A 106 2.80 0.27 2.70
CA GLY A 106 4.17 0.72 2.97
C GLY A 106 4.65 0.44 4.40
N ASN A 107 3.72 0.42 5.36
CA ASN A 107 4.00 0.27 6.79
C ASN A 107 3.72 -1.14 7.33
N ALA A 108 3.36 -2.11 6.49
CA ALA A 108 3.32 -3.50 6.89
C ALA A 108 4.78 -3.98 7.04
N LYS A 109 5.28 -4.03 8.27
CA LYS A 109 6.56 -4.63 8.68
C LYS A 109 6.34 -5.28 10.03
#